data_AF-A0A833ED71-F1
#
_entry.id   AF-A0A833ED71-F1
#
_cell.length_a   1.000
_cell.length_b   1.000
_cell.length_c   1.000
_cell.angle_alpha   90.00
_cell.angle_beta   90.00
_cell.angle_gamma   90.00
#
_symmetry.space_group_name_H-M   'P 1'
#
loop_
_entity.id
_entity.type
_entity.pdbx_description
1 polymer ?
#
loop_
_entity_poly.entity_id
_entity_poly.type
_entity_poly.pdbx_seq_one_letter_code
_entity_poly.pdbx_strand_id
1 'polypeptide(L)'
;MSFLKKYITEPLRYTFSDGVKLFTGILLLVFNDIVSLLLFLMFIKMGFSVLILILLVNLFVHIVVLGYYIAVIKNTLEGLDTLPDWSNLGELVKDGILYFFALFILVALMSFPAILISMIGSFLTTGVDISYPTLEGDIEYLMYNYYFFNLLSGFLLLITIVLIYDVLAATILWVYVPLATVNFAKKGFFGFFEVVDIFKKISLGYIVMLVIYFTVYFTVALILWIIGVVPV
;
A
#
# COMPACT_ATOMS: atom_id res chain seq x y z
N MET A 1 -26.34 20.73 -8.71
CA MET A 1 -26.31 19.25 -8.60
C MET A 1 -25.82 18.89 -7.22
N SER A 2 -26.53 18.02 -6.47
CA SER A 2 -26.15 17.74 -5.08
C SER A 2 -24.84 16.93 -5.02
N PHE A 3 -24.06 17.16 -3.95
CA PHE A 3 -22.81 16.45 -3.69
C PHE A 3 -22.99 14.92 -3.73
N LEU A 4 -24.02 14.41 -3.06
CA LEU A 4 -24.35 12.98 -3.03
C LEU A 4 -24.59 12.40 -4.43
N LYS A 5 -25.30 13.14 -5.29
CA LYS A 5 -25.57 12.68 -6.65
C LYS A 5 -24.28 12.51 -7.44
N LYS A 6 -23.41 13.51 -7.40
CA LYS A 6 -22.16 13.54 -8.19
C LYS A 6 -21.13 12.52 -7.71
N TYR A 7 -21.00 12.33 -6.40
CA TYR A 7 -19.88 11.59 -5.83
C TYR A 7 -20.23 10.23 -5.23
N ILE A 8 -21.52 9.93 -5.06
CA ILE A 8 -21.96 8.62 -4.55
C ILE A 8 -22.87 7.94 -5.58
N THR A 9 -23.97 8.60 -5.97
CA THR A 9 -24.97 7.97 -6.83
C THR A 9 -24.45 7.69 -8.24
N GLU A 10 -23.73 8.62 -8.86
CA GLU A 10 -23.18 8.44 -10.20
C GLU A 10 -22.11 7.34 -10.26
N PRO A 11 -21.08 7.31 -9.38
CA PRO A 11 -20.12 6.20 -9.36
C PRO A 11 -20.76 4.83 -9.11
N LEU A 12 -21.79 4.75 -8.25
CA LEU A 12 -22.53 3.51 -8.05
C LEU A 12 -23.28 3.10 -9.31
N ARG A 13 -23.98 4.04 -9.97
CA ARG A 13 -24.67 3.76 -11.23
C ARG A 13 -23.69 3.29 -12.32
N TYR A 14 -22.53 3.91 -12.41
CA TYR A 14 -21.46 3.49 -13.32
C TYR A 14 -20.98 2.06 -13.00
N THR A 15 -20.77 1.74 -11.72
CA THR A 15 -20.35 0.41 -11.28
C THR A 15 -21.41 -0.67 -11.58
N PHE A 16 -22.69 -0.34 -11.41
CA PHE A 16 -23.81 -1.23 -11.70
C PHE A 16 -24.32 -1.16 -13.14
N SER A 17 -23.64 -0.41 -14.03
CA SER A 17 -24.03 -0.28 -15.43
C SER A 17 -23.94 -1.60 -16.20
N ASP A 18 -23.00 -2.46 -15.79
CA ASP A 18 -22.74 -3.76 -16.40
C ASP A 18 -22.47 -4.80 -15.31
N GLY A 19 -23.52 -5.52 -14.92
CA GLY A 19 -23.46 -6.53 -13.87
C GLY A 19 -22.53 -7.71 -14.21
N VAL A 20 -22.33 -8.04 -15.49
CA VAL A 20 -21.45 -9.13 -15.91
C VAL A 20 -20.00 -8.74 -15.66
N LYS A 21 -19.59 -7.53 -16.08
CA LYS A 21 -18.22 -7.04 -15.85
C LYS A 21 -17.90 -6.87 -14.37
N LEU A 22 -18.87 -6.37 -13.59
CA LEU A 22 -18.76 -6.28 -12.14
C LEU A 22 -18.58 -7.67 -11.51
N PHE A 23 -19.40 -8.64 -11.90
CA PHE A 23 -19.32 -10.01 -11.41
C PHE A 23 -17.98 -10.66 -11.74
N THR A 24 -17.48 -10.49 -12.97
CA THR A 24 -16.14 -10.97 -13.36
C THR A 24 -15.03 -10.38 -12.49
N GLY A 25 -15.10 -9.08 -12.20
CA GLY A 25 -14.13 -8.42 -11.31
C GLY A 25 -14.18 -8.97 -9.87
N ILE A 26 -15.38 -9.14 -9.31
CA ILE A 26 -15.56 -9.74 -7.98
C ILE A 26 -15.04 -11.18 -7.97
N LEU A 27 -15.37 -11.96 -9.00
CA LEU A 27 -14.95 -13.35 -9.11
C LEU A 27 -13.43 -13.47 -9.22
N LEU A 28 -12.76 -12.55 -9.91
CA LEU A 28 -11.30 -12.52 -10.02
C LEU A 28 -10.62 -12.18 -8.68
N LEU A 29 -11.21 -11.27 -7.89
CA LEU A 29 -10.75 -10.98 -6.53
C LEU A 29 -10.93 -12.18 -5.59
N VAL A 30 -12.13 -12.78 -5.58
CA VAL A 30 -12.42 -13.96 -4.75
C VAL A 30 -11.58 -15.17 -5.20
N PHE A 31 -11.38 -15.34 -6.50
CA PHE A 31 -10.53 -16.39 -7.05
C PHE A 31 -9.09 -16.25 -6.56
N ASN A 32 -8.56 -15.02 -6.50
CA ASN A 32 -7.24 -14.78 -5.93
C ASN A 32 -7.13 -15.25 -4.47
N ASP A 33 -8.15 -14.97 -3.66
CA ASP A 33 -8.19 -15.35 -2.25
C ASP A 33 -8.31 -16.88 -2.09
N ILE A 34 -9.14 -17.53 -2.91
CA ILE A 34 -9.28 -19.00 -2.93
C ILE A 34 -7.97 -19.65 -3.35
N VAL A 35 -7.33 -19.17 -4.42
CA VAL A 35 -6.04 -19.68 -4.90
C VAL A 35 -4.96 -19.46 -3.85
N SER A 36 -4.92 -18.28 -3.22
CA SER A 36 -4.01 -17.99 -2.11
C SER A 36 -4.20 -18.96 -0.95
N LEU A 37 -5.44 -19.24 -0.54
CA LEU A 37 -5.76 -20.19 0.52
C LEU A 37 -5.31 -21.61 0.16
N LEU A 38 -5.64 -22.09 -1.05
CA LEU A 38 -5.23 -23.41 -1.52
C LEU A 38 -3.71 -23.55 -1.56
N LEU A 39 -3.01 -22.53 -2.06
CA LEU A 39 -1.56 -22.49 -2.11
C LEU A 39 -0.94 -22.43 -0.71
N PHE A 40 -1.55 -21.71 0.23
CA PHE A 40 -1.14 -21.71 1.64
C PHE A 40 -1.28 -23.10 2.28
N LEU A 41 -2.39 -23.80 2.01
CA LEU A 41 -2.57 -25.19 2.46
C LEU A 41 -1.52 -26.14 1.84
N MET A 42 -1.13 -25.91 0.57
CA MET A 42 -0.03 -26.64 -0.05
C MET A 42 1.32 -26.31 0.59
N PHE A 43 1.58 -25.04 0.93
CA PHE A 43 2.78 -24.63 1.64
C PHE A 43 2.90 -25.33 3.00
N ILE A 44 1.81 -25.48 3.76
CA ILE A 44 1.81 -26.24 5.01
C ILE A 44 2.26 -27.70 4.78
N LYS A 45 1.87 -28.31 3.65
CA LYS A 45 2.20 -29.72 3.34
C LYS A 45 3.58 -29.91 2.70
N MET A 46 4.01 -29.00 1.83
CA MET A 46 5.19 -29.15 0.94
C MET A 46 6.34 -28.20 1.30
N GLY A 47 6.15 -27.32 2.29
CA GLY A 47 7.13 -26.36 2.78
C GLY A 47 7.46 -25.24 1.78
N PHE A 48 8.64 -24.64 1.94
CA PHE A 48 9.12 -23.50 1.17
C PHE A 48 9.21 -23.72 -0.35
N SER A 49 9.17 -24.97 -0.81
CA SER A 49 9.22 -25.32 -2.24
C SER A 49 8.08 -24.71 -3.06
N VAL A 50 6.92 -24.47 -2.44
CA VAL A 50 5.74 -23.89 -3.12
C VAL A 50 5.70 -22.36 -3.03
N LEU A 51 6.47 -21.74 -2.12
CA LEU A 51 6.37 -20.31 -1.79
C LEU A 51 6.52 -19.40 -3.01
N ILE A 52 7.51 -19.68 -3.88
CA ILE A 52 7.76 -18.89 -5.08
C ILE A 52 6.55 -18.92 -6.03
N LEU A 53 5.90 -20.08 -6.17
CA LEU A 53 4.70 -20.23 -6.99
C LEU A 53 3.54 -19.38 -6.44
N ILE A 54 3.36 -19.35 -5.11
CA ILE A 54 2.35 -18.51 -4.44
C ILE A 54 2.57 -17.04 -4.77
N LEU A 55 3.81 -16.58 -4.60
CA LEU A 55 4.17 -15.19 -4.85
C LEU A 55 3.96 -14.80 -6.31
N LEU A 56 4.33 -15.65 -7.27
CA LEU A 56 4.16 -15.37 -8.69
C LEU A 56 2.69 -15.31 -9.11
N VAL A 57 1.85 -16.23 -8.64
CA VAL A 57 0.43 -16.24 -8.96
C VAL A 57 -0.26 -15.00 -8.37
N ASN A 58 0.00 -14.69 -7.10
CA ASN A 58 -0.58 -13.52 -6.45
C ASN A 58 -0.13 -12.22 -7.12
N LEU A 59 1.16 -12.13 -7.49
CA LEU A 59 1.68 -10.98 -8.22
C LEU A 59 1.00 -10.81 -9.57
N PHE A 60 0.82 -11.90 -10.33
CA PHE A 60 0.17 -11.86 -11.63
C PHE A 60 -1.28 -11.38 -11.53
N VAL A 61 -2.06 -11.96 -10.60
CA VAL A 61 -3.45 -11.54 -10.40
C VAL A 61 -3.53 -10.08 -9.98
N HIS A 62 -2.64 -9.65 -9.08
CA HIS A 62 -2.57 -8.26 -8.65
C HIS A 62 -2.27 -7.31 -9.82
N ILE A 63 -1.32 -7.67 -10.70
CA ILE A 63 -1.02 -6.91 -11.92
C ILE A 63 -2.27 -6.76 -12.80
N VAL A 64 -3.03 -7.83 -13.02
CA VAL A 64 -4.26 -7.76 -13.83
C VAL A 64 -5.31 -6.83 -13.20
N VAL A 65 -5.50 -6.90 -11.88
CA VAL A 65 -6.43 -6.02 -11.15
C VAL A 65 -5.98 -4.56 -11.23
N LEU A 66 -4.69 -4.28 -11.08
CA LEU A 66 -4.13 -2.94 -11.23
C LEU A 66 -4.35 -2.39 -12.65
N GLY A 67 -4.14 -3.22 -13.66
CA GLY A 67 -4.44 -2.89 -15.06
C GLY A 67 -5.90 -2.50 -15.29
N TYR A 68 -6.82 -3.31 -14.75
CA TYR A 68 -8.26 -3.04 -14.82
C TYR A 68 -8.62 -1.73 -14.11
N TYR A 69 -8.02 -1.46 -12.96
CA TYR A 69 -8.20 -0.19 -12.25
C TYR A 69 -7.79 1.02 -13.10
N ILE A 70 -6.65 0.94 -13.79
CA ILE A 70 -6.24 2.00 -14.73
C ILE A 70 -7.22 2.13 -15.89
N ALA A 71 -7.69 1.03 -16.46
CA ALA A 71 -8.67 1.06 -17.55
C ALA A 71 -9.99 1.74 -17.13
N VAL A 72 -10.46 1.50 -15.90
CA VAL A 72 -11.64 2.20 -15.35
C VAL A 72 -11.42 3.71 -15.32
N ILE A 73 -10.25 4.15 -14.87
CA ILE A 73 -9.90 5.58 -14.82
C ILE A 73 -9.81 6.17 -16.23
N LYS A 74 -9.19 5.46 -17.19
CA LYS A 74 -9.13 5.90 -18.60
C LYS A 74 -10.54 6.10 -19.18
N ASN A 75 -11.41 5.10 -19.05
CA ASN A 75 -12.81 5.20 -19.49
C ASN A 75 -13.52 6.40 -18.85
N THR A 76 -13.32 6.61 -17.55
CA THR A 76 -13.91 7.74 -16.82
C THR A 76 -13.38 9.09 -17.33
N LEU A 77 -12.08 9.20 -17.61
CA LEU A 77 -11.45 10.41 -18.15
C LEU A 77 -11.92 10.73 -19.58
N GLU A 78 -12.22 9.69 -20.37
CA GLU A 78 -12.79 9.80 -21.71
C GLU A 78 -14.30 10.08 -21.71
N GLY A 79 -14.95 10.06 -20.53
CA GLY A 79 -16.38 10.30 -20.39
C GLY A 79 -17.25 9.10 -20.80
N LEU A 80 -16.66 7.90 -20.87
CA LEU A 80 -17.38 6.67 -21.14
C LEU A 80 -18.12 6.21 -19.88
N ASP A 81 -19.44 6.06 -19.96
CA ASP A 81 -20.30 5.56 -18.86
C ASP A 81 -20.39 4.03 -18.83
N THR A 82 -19.30 3.34 -19.21
CA THR A 82 -19.21 1.88 -19.23
C THR A 82 -17.92 1.35 -18.63
N LEU A 83 -18.00 0.20 -17.95
CA LEU A 83 -16.85 -0.51 -17.41
C LEU A 83 -15.95 -1.07 -18.53
N PRO A 84 -14.62 -1.16 -18.32
CA PRO A 84 -13.70 -1.75 -19.28
C PRO A 84 -14.04 -3.21 -19.58
N ASP A 85 -13.76 -3.63 -20.81
CA ASP A 85 -13.92 -5.03 -21.18
C ASP A 85 -12.73 -5.87 -20.69
N TRP A 86 -13.02 -7.08 -20.23
CA TRP A 86 -12.02 -8.08 -19.81
C TRP A 86 -11.34 -8.78 -21.00
N SER A 87 -11.89 -8.62 -22.21
CA SER A 87 -11.38 -9.26 -23.43
C SER A 87 -9.95 -8.84 -23.79
N ASN A 88 -9.52 -7.63 -23.44
CA ASN A 88 -8.19 -7.10 -23.75
C ASN A 88 -7.19 -7.30 -22.60
N LEU A 89 -7.02 -8.55 -22.17
CA LEU A 89 -6.14 -8.90 -21.05
C LEU A 89 -4.68 -8.45 -21.27
N GLY A 90 -4.20 -8.41 -22.52
CA GLY A 90 -2.85 -7.94 -22.83
C GLY A 90 -2.61 -6.47 -22.47
N GLU A 91 -3.59 -5.59 -22.74
CA GLU A 91 -3.50 -4.18 -22.34
C GLU A 91 -3.61 -4.02 -20.83
N LEU A 92 -4.49 -4.77 -20.16
CA LEU A 92 -4.62 -4.78 -18.71
C LEU A 92 -3.28 -5.18 -18.05
N VAL A 93 -2.66 -6.27 -18.49
CA VAL A 93 -1.36 -6.70 -17.95
C VAL A 93 -0.29 -5.65 -18.18
N LYS A 94 -0.22 -5.03 -19.37
CA LYS A 94 0.76 -3.98 -19.68
C LYS A 94 0.60 -2.77 -18.77
N ASP A 95 -0.61 -2.23 -18.66
CA ASP A 95 -0.89 -1.08 -17.80
C ASP A 95 -0.65 -1.41 -16.33
N GLY A 96 -1.04 -2.62 -15.90
CA GLY A 96 -0.81 -3.13 -14.56
C GLY A 96 0.66 -3.23 -14.19
N ILE A 97 1.51 -3.76 -15.09
CA ILE A 97 2.97 -3.83 -14.88
C ILE A 97 3.55 -2.42 -14.75
N LEU A 98 3.20 -1.51 -15.67
CA LEU A 98 3.71 -0.13 -15.65
C LEU A 98 3.28 0.59 -14.37
N TYR A 99 2.04 0.42 -13.95
CA TYR A 99 1.51 1.03 -12.72
C TYR A 99 2.16 0.43 -11.47
N PHE A 100 2.31 -0.89 -11.43
CA PHE A 100 3.00 -1.60 -10.34
C PHE A 100 4.43 -1.07 -10.17
N PHE A 101 5.20 -0.94 -11.25
CA PHE A 101 6.56 -0.39 -11.18
C PHE A 101 6.57 1.08 -10.78
N ALA A 102 5.60 1.88 -11.23
CA ALA A 102 5.51 3.29 -10.83
C ALA A 102 5.28 3.42 -9.32
N LEU A 103 4.35 2.63 -8.77
CA LEU A 103 4.09 2.54 -7.34
C LEU A 103 5.31 2.03 -6.57
N PHE A 104 5.94 0.95 -7.05
CA PHE A 104 7.12 0.35 -6.41
C PHE A 104 8.27 1.36 -6.30
N ILE A 105 8.57 2.08 -7.38
CA ILE A 105 9.61 3.12 -7.39
C ILE A 105 9.25 4.24 -6.41
N LEU A 106 7.99 4.70 -6.41
CA LEU A 106 7.56 5.75 -5.48
C LEU A 106 7.71 5.32 -4.02
N VAL A 107 7.25 4.12 -3.66
CA VAL A 107 7.38 3.59 -2.30
C VAL A 107 8.86 3.43 -1.94
N ALA A 108 9.69 2.87 -2.81
CA ALA A 108 11.12 2.73 -2.57
C ALA A 108 11.82 4.08 -2.33
N LEU A 109 11.49 5.11 -3.13
CA LEU A 109 12.01 6.47 -2.95
C LEU A 109 11.55 7.09 -1.63
N MET A 110 10.29 6.90 -1.26
CA MET A 110 9.74 7.42 0.00
C MET A 110 10.25 6.66 1.23
N SER A 111 10.60 5.39 1.12
CA SER A 111 11.18 4.62 2.22
C SER A 111 12.69 4.83 2.38
N PHE A 112 13.36 5.39 1.36
CA PHE A 112 14.81 5.53 1.34
C PHE A 112 15.38 6.31 2.55
N PRO A 113 14.80 7.45 3.00
CA PRO A 113 15.30 8.16 4.18
C PRO A 113 15.18 7.37 5.48
N ALA A 114 14.09 6.60 5.67
CA ALA A 114 13.93 5.72 6.84
C ALA A 114 15.02 4.65 6.89
N ILE A 115 15.35 4.07 5.74
CA ILE A 115 16.43 3.08 5.61
C ILE A 115 17.77 3.72 5.99
N LEU A 116 18.07 4.92 5.49
CA LEU A 116 19.30 5.64 5.83
C LEU A 116 19.40 5.98 7.33
N ILE A 117 18.33 6.48 7.94
CA ILE A 117 18.28 6.77 9.38
C ILE A 117 18.53 5.51 10.19
N SER A 118 17.89 4.40 9.81
CA SER A 118 18.06 3.10 10.48
C SER A 118 19.50 2.60 10.38
N MET A 119 20.12 2.70 9.20
CA MET A 119 21.52 2.33 9.00
C MET A 119 22.45 3.17 9.88
N ILE A 120 22.34 4.51 9.83
CA ILE A 120 23.19 5.42 10.62
C ILE A 120 23.00 5.18 12.12
N GLY A 121 21.77 5.04 12.59
CA GLY A 121 21.46 4.80 13.99
C GLY A 121 22.03 3.48 14.52
N SER A 122 22.05 2.43 13.67
CA SER A 122 22.67 1.15 14.04
C SER A 122 24.19 1.29 14.26
N PHE A 123 24.91 2.05 13.42
CA PHE A 123 26.35 2.28 13.60
C PHE A 123 26.67 3.05 14.89
N LEU A 124 25.86 4.05 15.23
CA LEU A 124 26.05 4.87 16.44
C LEU A 124 25.81 4.09 17.73
N THR A 125 24.95 3.08 17.70
CA THR A 125 24.63 2.24 18.86
C THR A 125 25.63 1.10 19.06
N THR A 126 26.21 0.54 17.99
CA THR A 126 27.23 -0.51 18.08
C THR A 126 28.66 -0.01 18.27
N GLY A 127 28.94 1.28 17.98
CA GLY A 127 30.26 1.89 18.09
C GLY A 127 30.66 2.35 19.51
N VAL A 128 29.83 2.09 20.52
CA VAL A 128 30.17 2.34 21.92
C VAL A 128 31.05 1.20 22.40
N ASP A 129 32.37 1.35 22.27
CA ASP A 129 33.35 0.47 22.92
C ASP A 129 33.08 0.51 24.43
N ILE A 130 32.49 -0.56 24.96
CA ILE A 130 32.38 -0.76 26.40
C ILE A 130 33.74 -1.29 26.87
N SER A 131 34.74 -0.41 26.88
CA SER A 131 35.96 -0.68 27.63
C SER A 131 35.58 -0.67 29.10
N TYR A 132 35.29 -1.84 29.67
CA TYR A 132 35.02 -2.01 31.09
C TYR A 132 36.30 -1.64 31.86
N PRO A 133 36.34 -0.51 32.61
CA PRO A 133 37.40 -0.37 33.61
C PRO A 133 37.21 -1.50 34.63
N THR A 134 38.24 -2.32 34.82
CA THR A 134 38.28 -3.35 35.86
C THR A 134 38.15 -2.68 37.23
N LEU A 135 36.94 -2.70 37.79
CA LEU A 135 36.60 -2.15 39.11
C LEU A 135 35.88 -3.22 39.92
N GLU A 136 36.26 -3.39 41.19
CA GLU A 136 35.70 -4.39 42.09
C GLU A 136 34.24 -4.09 42.48
N GLY A 137 33.39 -5.12 42.45
CA GLY A 137 32.09 -5.16 43.13
C GLY A 137 31.04 -4.16 42.60
N ASP A 138 30.10 -3.76 43.45
CA ASP A 138 28.82 -3.08 43.13
C ASP A 138 28.84 -1.92 42.09
N ILE A 139 29.99 -1.28 41.86
CA ILE A 139 30.19 -0.24 40.84
C ILE A 139 30.13 -0.81 39.42
N GLU A 140 30.61 -2.03 39.19
CA GLU A 140 30.58 -2.70 37.89
C GLU A 140 29.13 -2.98 37.44
N TYR A 141 28.28 -3.42 38.37
CA TYR A 141 26.86 -3.68 38.09
C TYR A 141 26.08 -2.40 37.79
N LEU A 142 26.32 -1.31 38.54
CA LEU A 142 25.71 0.00 38.27
C LEU A 142 26.14 0.55 36.91
N MET A 143 27.42 0.41 36.56
CA MET A 143 27.98 0.85 35.30
C MET A 143 27.45 0.04 34.11
N TYR A 144 27.36 -1.29 34.23
CA TYR A 144 26.75 -2.17 33.22
C TYR A 144 25.28 -1.80 32.95
N ASN A 145 24.48 -1.62 34.01
CA ASN A 145 23.09 -1.21 33.87
C ASN A 145 22.98 0.16 33.18
N TYR A 146 23.83 1.12 33.55
CA TYR A 146 23.84 2.44 32.92
C TYR A 146 24.11 2.36 31.41
N TYR A 147 25.11 1.59 30.97
CA TYR A 147 25.38 1.40 29.54
C TYR A 147 24.26 0.68 28.81
N PHE A 148 23.70 -0.38 29.42
CA PHE A 148 22.58 -1.13 28.86
C PHE A 148 21.33 -0.24 28.68
N PHE A 149 20.96 0.54 29.70
CA PHE A 149 19.81 1.45 29.62
C PHE A 149 20.03 2.60 28.63
N ASN A 150 21.27 3.08 28.46
CA ASN A 150 21.59 4.07 27.43
C ASN A 150 21.54 3.51 26.00
N LEU A 151 22.01 2.27 25.80
CA LEU A 151 21.89 1.59 24.52
C LEU A 151 20.41 1.34 24.18
N LEU A 152 19.63 0.86 25.15
CA LEU A 152 18.21 0.64 25.01
C LEU A 152 17.44 1.94 24.72
N SER A 153 17.74 3.03 25.44
CA SER A 153 17.10 4.33 25.21
C SER A 153 17.44 4.90 23.83
N GLY A 154 18.68 4.76 23.37
CA GLY A 154 19.10 5.12 22.02
C GLY A 154 18.38 4.32 20.94
N PHE A 155 18.23 3.01 21.14
CA PHE A 155 17.48 2.15 20.21
C PHE A 155 15.99 2.50 20.16
N LEU A 156 15.36 2.75 21.32
CA LEU A 156 13.96 3.18 21.39
C LEU A 156 13.75 4.54 20.72
N LEU A 157 14.68 5.49 20.89
CA LEU A 157 14.63 6.79 20.21
C LEU A 157 14.71 6.62 18.69
N LEU A 158 15.63 5.78 18.19
CA LEU A 158 15.76 5.49 16.76
C LEU A 158 14.48 4.90 16.18
N ILE A 159 13.91 3.88 16.84
CA ILE A 159 12.63 3.29 16.43
C ILE A 159 11.55 4.37 16.37
N THR A 160 11.47 5.22 17.39
CA THR A 160 10.45 6.27 17.46
C THR A 160 10.58 7.24 16.28
N ILE A 161 11.81 7.65 15.93
CA ILE A 161 12.06 8.54 14.78
C ILE A 161 11.65 7.88 13.46
N VAL A 162 12.01 6.60 13.26
CA VAL A 162 11.64 5.85 12.05
C VAL A 162 10.12 5.72 11.95
N LEU A 163 9.43 5.38 13.05
CA LEU A 163 7.97 5.28 13.07
C LEU A 163 7.28 6.62 12.76
N ILE A 164 7.77 7.73 13.31
CA ILE A 164 7.24 9.07 12.99
C ILE A 164 7.42 9.36 11.50
N TYR A 165 8.59 9.05 10.95
CA TYR A 165 8.85 9.23 9.53
C TYR A 165 7.90 8.39 8.67
N ASP A 166 7.73 7.10 8.99
CA ASP A 166 6.86 6.20 8.23
C ASP A 166 5.40 6.66 8.24
N VAL A 167 4.90 7.15 9.39
CA VAL A 167 3.55 7.71 9.50
C VAL A 167 3.41 8.95 8.62
N LEU A 168 4.40 9.84 8.59
CA LEU A 168 4.39 11.03 7.73
C LEU A 168 4.45 10.65 6.25
N ALA A 169 5.35 9.75 5.88
CA ALA A 169 5.51 9.27 4.51
C ALA A 169 4.24 8.58 4.00
N ALA A 170 3.64 7.71 4.82
CA ALA A 170 2.37 7.06 4.53
C ALA A 170 1.27 8.11 4.31
N THR A 171 1.14 9.09 5.22
CA THR A 171 0.12 10.15 5.07
C THR A 171 0.26 10.91 3.75
N ILE A 172 1.49 11.26 3.35
CA ILE A 172 1.76 11.93 2.07
C ILE A 172 1.39 11.02 0.90
N LEU A 173 1.80 9.75 0.92
CA LEU A 173 1.48 8.78 -0.13
C LEU A 173 -0.03 8.60 -0.31
N TRP A 174 -0.79 8.54 0.78
CA TRP A 174 -2.24 8.36 0.73
C TRP A 174 -2.95 9.51 0.01
N VAL A 175 -2.43 10.74 0.15
CA VAL A 175 -2.95 11.92 -0.56
C VAL A 175 -2.43 11.98 -2.00
N TYR A 176 -1.18 11.57 -2.22
CA TYR A 176 -0.52 11.69 -3.53
C TYR A 176 -0.97 10.65 -4.55
N VAL A 177 -1.03 9.37 -4.14
CA VAL A 177 -1.21 8.22 -5.03
C VAL A 177 -2.51 8.29 -5.86
N PRO A 178 -3.68 8.68 -5.32
CA PRO A 178 -4.89 8.73 -6.14
C PRO A 178 -4.77 9.73 -7.30
N LEU A 179 -4.20 10.91 -7.07
CA LEU A 179 -3.96 11.91 -8.12
C LEU A 179 -2.85 11.48 -9.08
N ALA A 180 -1.77 10.86 -8.57
CA ALA A 180 -0.71 10.29 -9.39
C ALA A 180 -1.24 9.21 -10.34
N THR A 181 -2.19 8.40 -9.86
CA THR A 181 -2.88 7.37 -10.65
C THR A 181 -3.73 7.99 -11.77
N VAL A 182 -4.49 9.05 -11.48
CA VAL A 182 -5.23 9.79 -12.51
C VAL A 182 -4.28 10.38 -13.56
N ASN A 183 -3.15 10.93 -13.13
CA ASN A 183 -2.12 11.41 -14.05
C ASN A 183 -1.50 10.28 -14.88
N PHE A 184 -1.23 9.12 -14.29
CA PHE A 184 -0.74 7.94 -14.99
C PHE A 184 -1.73 7.49 -16.07
N ALA A 185 -3.02 7.41 -15.74
CA ALA A 185 -4.04 7.05 -16.73
C ALA A 185 -4.09 8.05 -17.90
N LYS A 186 -3.87 9.34 -17.63
CA LYS A 186 -3.90 10.40 -18.64
C LYS A 186 -2.63 10.50 -19.49
N LYS A 187 -1.45 10.31 -18.89
CA LYS A 187 -0.14 10.64 -19.49
C LYS A 187 0.84 9.46 -19.55
N GLY A 188 0.45 8.28 -19.07
CA GLY A 188 1.30 7.10 -18.95
C GLY A 188 2.27 7.16 -17.76
N PHE A 189 3.26 6.27 -17.78
CA PHE A 189 4.20 6.02 -16.67
C PHE A 189 4.80 7.28 -16.04
N PHE A 190 5.36 8.18 -16.84
CA PHE A 190 6.00 9.41 -16.33
C PHE A 190 5.01 10.40 -15.72
N GLY A 191 3.73 10.36 -16.12
CA GLY A 191 2.67 11.17 -15.52
C GLY A 191 2.52 10.93 -14.02
N PHE A 192 2.80 9.69 -13.57
CA PHE A 192 2.74 9.30 -12.17
C PHE A 192 3.71 10.10 -11.29
N PHE A 193 4.84 10.55 -11.85
CA PHE A 193 5.92 11.25 -11.14
C PHE A 193 5.90 12.77 -11.34
N GLU A 194 4.84 13.34 -11.91
CA GLU A 194 4.70 14.80 -12.06
C GLU A 194 4.34 15.47 -10.71
N VAL A 195 5.26 15.39 -9.74
CA VAL A 195 5.04 15.78 -8.35
C VAL A 195 4.43 17.18 -8.24
N VAL A 196 5.05 18.17 -8.87
CA VAL A 196 4.61 19.57 -8.81
C VAL A 196 3.18 19.74 -9.32
N ASP A 197 2.83 19.09 -10.43
CA ASP A 197 1.49 19.19 -11.02
C ASP A 197 0.44 18.45 -10.19
N ILE A 198 0.82 17.34 -9.56
CA ILE A 198 -0.06 16.59 -8.66
C ILE A 198 -0.36 17.40 -7.41
N PHE A 199 0.65 17.99 -6.78
CA PHE A 199 0.46 18.82 -5.58
C PHE A 199 -0.42 20.05 -5.86
N LYS A 200 -0.31 20.66 -7.05
CA LYS A 200 -1.19 21.76 -7.47
C LYS A 200 -2.66 21.36 -7.62
N LYS A 201 -2.96 20.07 -7.82
CA LYS A 201 -4.33 19.56 -7.94
C LYS A 201 -4.98 19.24 -6.59
N ILE A 202 -4.20 19.21 -5.51
CA ILE A 202 -4.72 19.01 -4.16
C ILE A 202 -5.56 20.23 -3.79
N SER A 203 -6.87 20.03 -3.73
CA SER A 203 -7.84 21.03 -3.30
C SER A 203 -8.56 20.56 -2.05
N LEU A 204 -9.20 21.48 -1.31
CA LEU A 204 -10.02 21.12 -0.16
C LEU A 204 -11.11 20.10 -0.54
N GLY A 205 -11.74 20.28 -1.71
CA GLY A 205 -12.74 19.35 -2.23
C GLY A 205 -12.18 17.94 -2.47
N TYR A 206 -10.95 17.84 -2.96
CA TYR A 206 -10.26 16.55 -3.09
C TYR A 206 -10.00 15.90 -1.73
N ILE A 207 -9.51 16.65 -0.75
CA ILE A 207 -9.27 16.13 0.61
C ILE A 207 -10.57 15.64 1.26
N VAL A 208 -11.67 16.39 1.13
CA VAL A 208 -12.99 15.97 1.62
C VAL A 208 -13.44 14.68 0.94
N MET A 209 -13.27 14.55 -0.37
CA MET A 209 -13.59 13.32 -1.11
C MET A 209 -12.77 12.13 -0.65
N LEU A 210 -11.49 12.35 -0.39
CA LEU A 210 -10.56 11.32 0.08
C LEU A 210 -10.93 10.84 1.49
N VAL A 211 -11.30 11.75 2.40
CA VAL A 211 -11.82 11.39 3.73
C VAL A 211 -13.10 10.56 3.64
N ILE A 212 -14.04 10.96 2.77
CA ILE A 212 -15.30 10.23 2.57
C ILE A 212 -15.02 8.83 2.01
N TYR A 213 -14.15 8.72 1.01
CA TYR A 213 -13.73 7.44 0.45
C TYR A 213 -13.17 6.52 1.54
N PHE A 214 -12.25 7.00 2.37
CA PHE A 214 -11.71 6.18 3.46
C PHE A 214 -12.75 5.82 4.50
N THR A 215 -13.64 6.74 4.85
CA THR A 215 -14.74 6.47 5.78
C THR A 215 -15.62 5.32 5.27
N VAL A 216 -16.00 5.36 3.99
CA VAL A 216 -16.79 4.30 3.36
C VAL A 216 -16.01 2.99 3.30
N TYR A 217 -14.75 3.03 2.86
CA TYR A 217 -13.88 1.86 2.77
C TYR A 217 -13.72 1.17 4.12
N PHE A 218 -13.37 1.91 5.17
CA PHE A 218 -13.22 1.37 6.53
C PHE A 218 -14.54 0.79 7.06
N THR A 219 -15.67 1.46 6.80
CA THR A 219 -16.99 0.98 7.22
C THR A 219 -17.32 -0.36 6.56
N VAL A 220 -17.13 -0.47 5.24
CA VAL A 220 -17.39 -1.71 4.49
C VAL A 220 -16.43 -2.83 4.93
N ALA A 221 -15.14 -2.52 5.06
CA ALA A 221 -14.14 -3.49 5.52
C ALA A 221 -14.46 -4.02 6.92
N LEU A 222 -14.89 -3.15 7.84
CA LEU A 222 -15.28 -3.52 9.20
C LEU A 222 -16.53 -4.42 9.20
N ILE A 223 -17.54 -4.11 8.39
CA ILE A 223 -18.74 -4.94 8.25
C ILE A 223 -18.37 -6.33 7.72
N LEU A 224 -17.57 -6.40 6.65
CA LEU A 224 -17.13 -7.68 6.06
C LEU A 224 -16.31 -8.50 7.06
N TRP A 225 -15.44 -7.85 7.82
CA TRP A 225 -14.66 -8.52 8.86
C TRP A 225 -15.55 -9.10 9.97
N ILE A 226 -16.55 -8.34 10.44
CA ILE A 226 -17.53 -8.84 11.43
C ILE A 226 -18.27 -10.07 10.88
N ILE A 227 -18.78 -9.99 9.64
CA ILE A 227 -19.49 -11.12 9.01
C ILE A 227 -18.57 -12.34 8.86
N GLY A 228 -17.31 -12.15 8.47
CA GLY A 228 -16.35 -13.24 8.26
C GLY A 228 -15.82 -13.88 9.55
N VAL A 229 -15.81 -13.16 10.67
CA VAL A 229 -15.30 -13.63 11.97
C VAL A 229 -16.39 -14.24 12.84
N VAL A 230 -17.66 -13.89 12.64
CA VAL A 230 -18.78 -14.54 13.35
C VAL A 230 -19.09 -15.86 12.64
N PRO A 231 -18.74 -17.04 13.21
CA PRO A 231 -19.19 -18.30 12.66
C PRO A 231 -20.72 -18.37 12.77
N VAL A 232 -21.40 -18.49 11.63
CA VAL A 232 -22.82 -18.84 11.57
C VAL A 232 -22.99 -20.33 11.73
#